data_AF-A0A814IUG8-F1
#
_entry.id   AF-A0A814IUG8-F1
#
_cell.length_a   1.000
_cell.length_b   1.000
_cell.length_c   1.000
_cell.angle_alpha   90.00
_cell.angle_beta   90.00
_cell.angle_gamma   90.00
#
_symmetry.space_group_name_H-M   'P 1'
#
loop_
_entity.id
_entity.type
_entity.pdbx_description
1 polymer ?
#
loop_
_entity_poly.entity_id
_entity_poly.type
_entity_poly.pdbx_seq_one_letter_code
_entity_poly.pdbx_strand_id
1 'polypeptide(L)'
;MKTPLCAGTCTMNLLSPLIYSEVIRFENGDRIRSDFLTAEYQKKLKCVQDGVAALKGTTSLTSAWRPYEYQRHLYEIINADRVLDGINLQDWPGCKKLREEVTREMNKHGLKSGQAVARPGTSRHELGHAFDITINGITDEQRANVYRQCNVTNTAVTGEPWHVE
;
A
#
# COMPACT_ATOMS: atom_id res chain seq x y z
N MET A 1 5.32 -0.73 -30.42
CA MET A 1 3.99 -0.27 -29.97
C MET A 1 3.18 -1.52 -29.64
N LYS A 2 2.78 -1.72 -28.38
CA LYS A 2 1.92 -2.86 -28.00
C LYS A 2 0.47 -2.47 -28.30
N THR A 3 -0.16 -3.20 -29.20
CA THR A 3 -1.54 -3.05 -29.64
C THR A 3 -2.50 -3.20 -28.45
N PRO A 4 -3.51 -2.33 -28.26
CA PRO A 4 -4.54 -2.54 -27.25
C PRO A 4 -5.44 -3.69 -27.72
N LEU A 5 -5.41 -4.82 -26.99
CA LEU A 5 -6.37 -5.91 -27.13
C LEU A 5 -7.74 -5.45 -26.56
N CYS A 6 -8.50 -4.70 -27.35
CA CYS A 6 -9.91 -4.45 -27.08
C CYS A 6 -10.68 -4.64 -28.38
N ALA A 7 -11.13 -5.86 -28.64
CA ALA A 7 -12.13 -6.17 -29.66
C ALA A 7 -13.46 -6.43 -28.93
N GLY A 8 -14.29 -5.40 -28.77
CA GLY A 8 -15.68 -5.48 -28.26
C GLY A 8 -15.90 -5.95 -26.81
N THR A 9 -14.89 -6.52 -26.15
CA THR A 9 -14.94 -7.00 -24.77
C THR A 9 -13.68 -6.57 -24.05
N CYS A 10 -13.82 -6.04 -22.82
CA CYS A 10 -12.68 -5.82 -21.93
C CYS A 10 -12.23 -7.20 -21.42
N THR A 11 -11.54 -8.00 -22.24
CA THR A 11 -10.92 -9.28 -21.81
C THR A 11 -9.62 -9.04 -21.03
N MET A 12 -9.60 -7.99 -20.23
CA MET A 12 -8.50 -7.71 -19.34
C MET A 12 -8.82 -8.37 -18.00
N ASN A 13 -8.28 -9.57 -17.81
CA ASN A 13 -8.24 -10.23 -16.51
C ASN A 13 -7.18 -9.50 -15.67
N LEU A 14 -7.52 -8.29 -15.22
CA LEU A 14 -6.55 -7.35 -14.66
C LEU A 14 -6.18 -7.66 -13.22
N LEU A 15 -7.04 -8.37 -12.50
CA LEU A 15 -6.83 -8.73 -11.10
C LEU A 15 -6.62 -10.24 -11.02
N SER A 16 -5.38 -10.63 -10.72
CA SER A 16 -5.05 -12.03 -10.46
C SER A 16 -5.81 -12.51 -9.21
N PRO A 17 -6.35 -13.75 -9.21
CA PRO A 17 -7.00 -14.27 -8.01
C PRO A 17 -6.00 -14.41 -6.86
N LEU A 18 -6.45 -14.09 -5.65
CA LEU A 18 -5.68 -14.29 -4.43
C LEU A 18 -5.89 -15.73 -3.95
N ILE A 19 -4.89 -16.57 -4.18
CA ILE A 19 -4.98 -18.02 -3.95
C ILE A 19 -4.15 -18.51 -2.74
N TYR A 20 -3.29 -17.65 -2.19
CA TYR A 20 -2.44 -18.00 -1.06
C TYR A 20 -3.13 -17.64 0.26
N SER A 21 -3.15 -18.58 1.20
CA SER A 21 -3.86 -18.43 2.49
C SER A 21 -3.36 -17.25 3.31
N GLU A 22 -2.07 -16.95 3.28
CA GLU A 22 -1.48 -15.79 3.96
C GLU A 22 -2.00 -14.47 3.40
N VAL A 23 -2.16 -14.39 2.07
CA VAL A 23 -2.67 -13.20 1.37
C VAL A 23 -4.15 -13.02 1.66
N ILE A 24 -4.92 -14.11 1.72
CA ILE A 24 -6.33 -14.09 2.11
C ILE A 24 -6.48 -13.58 3.55
N ARG A 25 -5.62 -14.01 4.48
CA ARG A 25 -5.62 -13.47 5.85
C ARG A 25 -5.31 -11.96 5.86
N PHE A 26 -4.35 -11.54 5.05
CA PHE A 26 -3.98 -10.13 4.89
C PHE A 26 -5.13 -9.28 4.33
N GLU A 27 -5.82 -9.78 3.30
CA GLU A 27 -7.04 -9.18 2.75
C GLU A 27 -8.14 -9.03 3.79
N ASN A 28 -8.28 -10.03 4.67
CA ASN A 28 -9.28 -10.06 5.73
C ASN A 28 -8.87 -9.29 7.00
N GLY A 29 -7.77 -8.51 6.95
CA GLY A 29 -7.42 -7.55 8.01
C GLY A 29 -6.23 -7.94 8.88
N ASP A 30 -5.58 -9.10 8.67
CA ASP A 30 -4.33 -9.46 9.36
C ASP A 30 -3.11 -8.72 8.78
N ARG A 31 -3.20 -7.38 8.74
CA ARG A 31 -2.26 -6.50 8.04
C ARG A 31 -1.08 -6.04 8.90
N ILE A 32 -1.15 -6.29 10.21
CA ILE A 32 -0.15 -5.83 11.17
C ILE A 32 0.84 -6.97 11.44
N ARG A 33 1.82 -7.10 10.55
CA ARG A 33 2.85 -8.14 10.63
C ARG A 33 4.23 -7.55 10.92
N SER A 34 4.38 -6.99 12.12
CA SER A 34 5.67 -6.44 12.58
C SER A 34 6.72 -7.52 12.88
N ASP A 35 6.29 -8.77 13.04
CA ASP A 35 7.13 -9.95 13.20
C ASP A 35 8.00 -10.24 11.97
N PHE A 36 7.57 -9.79 10.79
CA PHE A 36 8.31 -9.93 9.52
C PHE A 36 9.14 -8.69 9.14
N LEU A 37 9.16 -7.65 9.98
CA LEU A 37 10.16 -6.59 9.82
C LEU A 37 11.56 -7.16 10.06
N THR A 38 12.56 -6.61 9.38
CA THR A 38 13.96 -6.93 9.73
C THR A 38 14.25 -6.52 11.18
N ALA A 39 15.26 -7.16 11.80
CA ALA A 39 15.62 -6.85 13.19
C ALA A 39 15.97 -5.37 13.40
N GLU A 40 16.54 -4.70 12.39
CA GLU A 40 16.78 -3.27 12.41
C GLU A 40 15.46 -2.47 12.48
N TYR A 41 14.50 -2.80 11.62
CA TYR A 41 13.23 -2.10 11.55
C TYR A 41 12.31 -2.39 12.74
N GLN A 42 12.40 -3.56 13.35
CA GLN A 42 11.76 -3.85 14.63
C GLN A 42 12.29 -2.92 15.73
N LYS A 43 13.61 -2.69 15.78
CA LYS A 43 14.22 -1.75 16.72
C LYS A 43 13.80 -0.30 16.45
N LYS A 44 13.75 0.11 15.18
CA LYS A 44 13.27 1.44 14.77
C LYS A 44 11.82 1.67 15.18
N LEU A 45 10.93 0.72 14.87
CA LEU A 45 9.52 0.76 15.27
C LEU A 45 9.39 0.89 16.79
N LYS A 46 10.10 0.05 17.55
CA LYS A 46 10.09 0.11 19.02
C LYS A 46 10.58 1.46 19.54
N CYS A 47 11.67 1.99 18.98
CA CYS A 47 12.19 3.31 19.36
C CYS A 47 11.12 4.40 19.16
N VAL A 48 10.42 4.40 18.02
CA VAL A 48 9.36 5.38 17.76
C VAL A 48 8.22 5.24 18.77
N GLN A 49 7.77 4.01 19.04
CA GLN A 49 6.71 3.74 20.01
C GLN A 49 7.09 4.22 21.42
N ASP A 50 8.30 3.90 21.87
CA ASP A 50 8.82 4.31 23.19
C ASP A 50 8.97 5.84 23.27
N GLY A 51 9.50 6.49 22.23
CA GLY A 51 9.67 7.94 22.17
C GLY A 51 8.35 8.72 22.18
N VAL A 52 7.35 8.23 21.44
CA VAL A 52 5.99 8.79 21.47
C VAL A 52 5.35 8.60 22.85
N ALA A 53 5.48 7.41 23.45
CA ALA A 53 4.93 7.13 24.77
C ALA A 53 5.57 7.99 25.88
N ALA A 54 6.88 8.25 25.81
CA ALA A 54 7.58 9.15 26.75
C ALA A 54 7.03 10.58 26.72
N LEU A 55 6.47 11.00 25.59
CA LEU A 55 5.81 12.30 25.40
C LEU A 55 4.30 12.25 25.69
N LYS A 56 3.80 11.16 26.28
CA LYS A 56 2.37 10.90 26.55
C LYS A 56 1.50 10.82 25.29
N GLY A 57 2.12 10.61 24.12
CA GLY A 57 1.41 10.31 22.89
C GLY A 57 0.97 8.85 22.79
N THR A 58 0.29 8.53 21.70
CA THR A 58 -0.09 7.16 21.35
C THR A 58 0.27 6.84 19.91
N THR A 59 0.56 5.57 19.66
CA THR A 59 0.84 5.05 18.32
C THR A 59 -0.13 3.95 17.94
N SER A 60 -0.56 3.92 16.69
CA SER A 60 -1.29 2.81 16.08
C SER A 60 -0.56 2.36 14.82
N LEU A 61 0.00 1.14 14.83
CA LEU A 61 0.65 0.55 13.67
C LEU A 61 -0.43 0.14 12.67
N THR A 62 -0.44 0.75 11.48
CA THR A 62 -1.46 0.53 10.47
C THR A 62 -1.00 -0.45 9.39
N SER A 63 0.31 -0.55 9.15
CA SER A 63 0.91 -1.49 8.21
C SER A 63 2.40 -1.70 8.52
N ALA A 64 2.93 -2.90 8.27
CA ALA A 64 4.34 -3.24 8.45
C ALA A 64 4.79 -4.12 7.28
N TRP A 65 5.22 -5.36 7.49
CA TRP A 65 5.49 -6.22 6.34
C TRP A 65 4.23 -6.53 5.53
N ARG A 66 4.35 -6.61 4.19
CA ARG A 66 3.28 -7.03 3.27
C ARG A 66 3.77 -8.19 2.38
N PRO A 67 2.95 -9.22 2.13
CA PRO A 67 3.29 -10.29 1.17
C PRO A 67 3.42 -9.76 -0.26
N TYR A 68 4.24 -10.46 -1.06
CA TYR A 68 4.45 -10.13 -2.47
C TYR A 68 3.16 -10.08 -3.27
N GLU A 69 2.29 -11.07 -3.09
CA GLU A 69 1.05 -11.17 -3.83
C GLU A 69 0.01 -10.13 -3.40
N TYR A 70 0.07 -9.67 -2.15
CA TYR A 70 -0.75 -8.54 -1.71
C TYR A 70 -0.26 -7.25 -2.38
N GLN A 71 1.06 -7.03 -2.44
CA GLN A 71 1.62 -5.88 -3.16
C GLN A 71 1.32 -5.94 -4.66
N ARG A 72 1.38 -7.13 -5.27
CA ARG A 72 0.97 -7.37 -6.66
C ARG A 72 -0.49 -7.01 -6.87
N HIS A 73 -1.39 -7.44 -5.98
CA HIS A 73 -2.82 -7.11 -6.05
C HIS A 73 -3.06 -5.60 -6.06
N LEU A 74 -2.44 -4.87 -5.13
CA LEU A 74 -2.54 -3.40 -5.10
C LEU A 74 -1.99 -2.75 -6.38
N TYR A 75 -0.87 -3.26 -6.91
CA TYR A 75 -0.26 -2.77 -8.15
C TYR A 75 -1.16 -3.01 -9.37
N GLU A 76 -1.77 -4.19 -9.45
CA GLU A 76 -2.72 -4.56 -10.50
C GLU A 76 -3.96 -3.65 -10.49
N ILE A 77 -4.52 -3.35 -9.31
CA ILE A 77 -5.66 -2.42 -9.15
C ILE A 77 -5.33 -1.03 -9.71
N ILE A 78 -4.22 -0.42 -9.28
CA ILE A 78 -3.82 0.92 -9.76
C ILE A 78 -3.53 0.92 -11.26
N ASN A 79 -2.88 -0.14 -11.78
CA ASN A 79 -2.61 -0.23 -13.19
C ASN A 79 -3.90 -0.38 -14.01
N ALA A 80 -4.87 -1.14 -13.51
CA ALA A 80 -6.20 -1.26 -14.09
C ALA A 80 -6.92 0.09 -14.14
N ASP A 81 -6.93 0.82 -13.02
CA ASP A 81 -7.53 2.16 -12.92
C ASP A 81 -6.94 3.12 -13.97
N ARG A 82 -5.60 3.18 -14.04
CA ARG A 82 -4.88 4.01 -15.01
C ARG A 82 -5.19 3.65 -16.45
N VAL A 83 -5.29 2.37 -16.79
CA VAL A 83 -5.64 1.95 -18.16
C VAL A 83 -7.07 2.36 -18.49
N LEU A 84 -8.00 2.19 -17.56
CA LEU A 84 -9.40 2.53 -17.76
C LEU A 84 -9.63 4.05 -17.83
N ASP A 85 -8.79 4.87 -17.19
CA ASP A 85 -8.89 6.34 -17.24
C ASP A 85 -8.65 6.89 -18.65
N GLY A 86 -7.87 6.16 -19.46
CA GLY A 86 -7.64 6.50 -20.86
C GLY A 86 -8.73 6.03 -21.82
N ILE A 87 -9.80 5.40 -21.35
CA ILE A 87 -10.83 4.77 -22.20
C ILE A 87 -12.14 5.55 -22.10
N ASN A 88 -12.74 5.88 -23.26
CA ASN A 88 -14.12 6.34 -23.32
C ASN A 88 -15.08 5.16 -23.09
N LEU A 89 -15.63 5.05 -21.88
CA LEU A 89 -16.52 3.94 -21.51
C LEU A 89 -17.83 3.88 -22.31
N GLN A 90 -18.19 4.93 -23.06
CA GLN A 90 -19.34 4.90 -23.97
C GLN A 90 -19.09 4.01 -25.19
N ASP A 91 -17.86 4.06 -25.73
CA ASP A 91 -17.44 3.29 -26.90
C ASP A 91 -17.13 1.82 -26.52
N TRP A 92 -16.96 1.54 -25.22
CA TRP A 92 -16.56 0.24 -24.69
C TRP A 92 -17.44 -0.21 -23.51
N PRO A 93 -18.70 -0.59 -23.74
CA PRO A 93 -19.62 -0.99 -22.68
C PRO A 93 -19.09 -2.15 -21.82
N GLY A 94 -18.33 -3.07 -22.41
CA GLY A 94 -17.68 -4.17 -21.69
C GLY A 94 -16.67 -3.72 -20.62
N CYS A 95 -16.14 -2.50 -20.71
CA CYS A 95 -15.21 -1.95 -19.72
C CYS A 95 -15.93 -1.22 -18.56
N LYS A 96 -17.26 -0.99 -18.64
CA LYS A 96 -18.03 -0.40 -17.53
C LYS A 96 -18.03 -1.31 -16.30
N LYS A 97 -18.30 -2.61 -16.48
CA LYS A 97 -18.28 -3.58 -15.38
C LYS A 97 -16.90 -3.67 -14.73
N LEU A 98 -15.85 -3.72 -15.54
CA LEU A 98 -14.47 -3.73 -15.05
C LEU A 98 -14.14 -2.44 -14.29
N ARG A 99 -14.60 -1.27 -14.76
CA ARG A 99 -14.46 -0.01 -14.01
C ARG A 99 -15.12 -0.10 -12.65
N GLU A 100 -16.34 -0.60 -12.56
CA GLU A 100 -17.03 -0.76 -11.28
C GLU A 100 -16.28 -1.72 -10.34
N GLU A 101 -15.73 -2.83 -10.86
CA GLU A 101 -14.89 -3.77 -10.10
C GLU A 101 -13.63 -3.09 -9.55
N VAL A 102 -12.89 -2.39 -10.41
CA VAL A 102 -11.67 -1.65 -10.02
C VAL A 102 -12.00 -0.57 -9.00
N THR A 103 -13.07 0.21 -9.19
CA THR A 103 -13.50 1.23 -8.22
C THR A 103 -13.86 0.61 -6.87
N ARG A 104 -14.51 -0.56 -6.84
CA ARG A 104 -14.79 -1.27 -5.58
C ARG A 104 -13.51 -1.69 -4.87
N GLU A 105 -12.56 -2.29 -5.59
CA GLU A 105 -11.27 -2.70 -5.01
C GLU A 105 -10.45 -1.49 -4.55
N MET A 106 -10.43 -0.39 -5.32
CA MET A 106 -9.81 0.87 -4.92
C MET A 106 -10.37 1.37 -3.58
N ASN A 107 -11.70 1.41 -3.46
CA ASN A 107 -12.38 1.83 -2.23
C ASN A 107 -12.09 0.89 -1.06
N LYS A 108 -12.13 -0.43 -1.28
CA LYS A 108 -11.81 -1.46 -0.28
C LYS A 108 -10.41 -1.26 0.31
N HIS A 109 -9.45 -0.86 -0.53
CA HIS A 109 -8.06 -0.69 -0.14
C HIS A 109 -7.66 0.75 0.18
N GLY A 110 -8.61 1.71 0.11
CA GLY A 110 -8.34 3.13 0.34
C GLY A 110 -7.40 3.77 -0.68
N LEU A 111 -7.31 3.19 -1.88
CA LEU A 111 -6.47 3.66 -2.97
C LEU A 111 -7.13 4.86 -3.68
N LYS A 112 -6.31 5.81 -4.11
CA LYS A 112 -6.75 6.96 -4.91
C LYS A 112 -6.34 6.80 -6.37
N SER A 113 -7.16 7.31 -7.28
CA SER A 113 -6.81 7.31 -8.71
C SER A 113 -5.52 8.11 -8.94
N GLY A 114 -4.64 7.56 -9.77
CA GLY A 114 -3.30 8.10 -10.01
C GLY A 114 -2.29 7.95 -8.86
N GLN A 115 -2.66 7.28 -7.75
CA GLN A 115 -1.73 7.01 -6.65
C GLN A 115 -0.57 6.12 -7.10
N ALA A 116 0.64 6.41 -6.62
CA ALA A 116 1.79 5.54 -6.82
C ALA A 116 1.67 4.29 -5.93
N VAL A 117 1.92 3.12 -6.49
CA VAL A 117 2.03 1.84 -5.78
C VAL A 117 3.26 1.11 -6.31
N ALA A 118 4.09 0.60 -5.39
CA ALA A 118 5.32 -0.09 -5.72
C ALA A 118 5.05 -1.27 -6.65
N ARG A 119 5.98 -1.54 -7.57
CA ARG A 119 5.97 -2.82 -8.28
C ARG A 119 6.18 -3.95 -7.26
N PRO A 120 5.55 -5.11 -7.47
CA PRO A 120 5.76 -6.23 -6.57
C PRO A 120 7.22 -6.70 -6.65
N GLY A 121 7.80 -7.00 -5.50
CA GLY A 121 9.21 -7.32 -5.29
C GLY A 121 10.11 -6.09 -5.08
N THR A 122 9.56 -4.88 -5.11
CA THR A 122 10.32 -3.66 -4.86
C THR A 122 9.83 -2.86 -3.67
N SER A 123 8.66 -3.18 -3.09
CA SER A 123 8.13 -2.41 -1.97
C SER A 123 8.99 -2.57 -0.74
N ARG A 124 9.26 -1.47 -0.05
CA ARG A 124 9.95 -1.53 1.25
C ARG A 124 9.17 -2.33 2.29
N HIS A 125 7.84 -2.38 2.18
CA HIS A 125 7.02 -3.25 3.01
C HIS A 125 7.26 -4.73 2.74
N GLU A 126 7.44 -5.13 1.47
CA GLU A 126 7.80 -6.52 1.12
C GLU A 126 9.17 -6.92 1.67
N LEU A 127 10.10 -5.96 1.71
CA LEU A 127 11.46 -6.14 2.22
C LEU A 127 11.54 -6.11 3.76
N GLY A 128 10.45 -5.80 4.46
CA GLY A 128 10.47 -5.62 5.91
C GLY A 128 11.29 -4.39 6.36
N HIS A 129 11.40 -3.40 5.47
CA HIS A 129 12.14 -2.14 5.62
C HIS A 129 11.20 -0.92 5.63
N ALA A 130 9.95 -1.09 6.04
CA ALA A 130 9.02 0.02 6.20
C ALA A 130 7.91 -0.35 7.18
N PHE A 131 7.40 0.66 7.87
CA PHE A 131 6.16 0.56 8.63
C PHE A 131 5.36 1.85 8.51
N ASP A 132 4.04 1.73 8.58
CA ASP A 132 3.10 2.83 8.58
C ASP A 132 2.49 2.95 9.97
N ILE A 133 2.63 4.11 10.61
CA ILE A 133 2.19 4.34 11.98
C ILE A 133 1.42 5.65 12.09
N THR A 134 0.27 5.60 12.73
CA THR A 134 -0.49 6.79 13.13
C THR A 134 -0.02 7.22 14.51
N ILE A 135 0.31 8.50 14.66
CA ILE A 135 0.77 9.08 15.93
C ILE A 135 -0.19 10.18 16.35
N ASN A 136 -0.68 10.10 17.60
CA ASN A 136 -1.59 11.08 18.18
C ASN A 136 -1.07 11.60 19.52
N GLY A 137 -1.53 12.78 19.94
CA GLY A 137 -1.25 13.34 21.27
C GLY A 137 0.12 14.00 21.43
N ILE A 138 0.86 14.22 20.33
CA ILE A 138 2.10 15.00 20.30
C ILE A 138 2.10 15.98 19.12
N THR A 139 2.92 17.03 19.21
CA THR A 139 3.08 18.01 18.12
C THR A 139 3.89 17.45 16.95
N ASP A 140 3.79 18.09 15.78
CA ASP A 140 4.59 17.73 14.61
C ASP A 140 6.10 17.87 14.86
N GLU A 141 6.51 18.88 15.63
CA GLU A 141 7.90 19.08 16.03
C GLU A 141 8.40 17.93 16.93
N GLN A 142 7.59 17.53 17.91
CA GLN A 142 7.87 16.39 18.76
C GLN A 142 8.00 15.09 17.94
N ARG A 143 7.07 14.87 17.00
CA ARG A 143 7.12 13.72 16.08
C ARG A 143 8.40 13.72 15.24
N ALA A 144 8.76 14.86 14.67
CA ALA A 144 9.99 15.00 13.88
C ALA A 144 11.25 14.73 14.71
N ASN A 145 11.27 15.15 15.98
CA ASN A 145 12.38 14.88 16.88
C ASN A 145 12.49 13.38 17.23
N VAL A 146 11.36 12.70 17.49
CA VAL A 146 11.34 11.24 17.70
C VAL A 146 11.86 10.51 16.46
N TYR A 147 11.38 10.88 15.28
CA TYR A 147 11.82 10.27 14.02
C TYR A 147 13.33 10.43 13.81
N ARG A 148 13.87 11.62 14.05
CA ARG A 148 15.32 11.87 13.98
C ARG A 148 16.11 11.02 14.97
N GLN A 149 15.66 10.91 16.22
CA GLN A 149 16.31 10.12 17.27
C GLN A 149 16.30 8.62 16.95
N CYS A 150 15.23 8.14 16.32
CA CYS A 150 15.07 6.73 15.95
C CYS A 150 15.64 6.39 14.58
N ASN A 151 16.32 7.34 13.92
CA ASN A 151 16.87 7.20 12.58
C ASN A 151 15.83 6.69 11.57
N VAL A 152 14.63 7.29 11.63
CA VAL A 152 13.57 7.05 10.66
C VAL A 152 13.15 8.35 9.97
N THR A 153 12.72 8.23 8.72
CA THR A 153 12.13 9.30 7.92
C THR A 153 10.72 8.93 7.53
N ASN A 154 9.82 9.91 7.48
CA ASN A 154 8.52 9.74 6.83
C ASN A 154 8.56 10.48 5.51
N THR A 155 8.85 9.78 4.43
CA THR A 155 9.10 10.36 3.11
C THR A 155 8.38 9.59 2.02
N ALA A 156 7.95 10.29 0.96
CA ALA A 156 7.57 9.63 -0.28
C ALA A 156 8.82 9.00 -0.92
N VAL A 157 8.70 7.74 -1.31
CA VAL A 157 9.70 7.06 -2.15
C VAL A 157 9.20 7.08 -3.59
N THR A 158 10.08 7.30 -4.56
CA THR A 158 9.67 7.28 -5.98
C THR A 158 9.01 5.95 -6.34
N GLY A 159 7.72 6.00 -6.71
CA GLY A 159 6.94 4.81 -7.05
C GLY A 159 6.15 4.19 -5.90
N GLU A 160 6.24 4.72 -4.67
CA GLU A 160 5.50 4.26 -3.49
C GLU A 160 4.83 5.45 -2.77
N PRO A 161 3.77 5.21 -1.97
CA PRO A 161 3.25 6.25 -1.09
C PRO A 161 4.24 6.57 0.05
N TRP A 162 3.87 7.53 0.89
CA TRP A 162 4.67 7.92 2.06
C TRP A 162 4.70 6.78 3.08
N HIS A 163 5.90 6.42 3.52
CA HIS A 163 6.15 5.37 4.51
C HIS A 163 7.13 5.88 5.58
N VAL A 164 7.06 5.30 6.79
CA VAL A 164 8.13 5.49 7.77
C VAL A 164 9.21 4.44 7.54
N GLU A 165 10.44 4.92 7.28
CA GLU A 165 11.62 4.11 6.95
C GLU A 165 12.87 4.45 7.77
#